data_AF-A0A7Y1LLK4-F1
#
_entry.id   AF-A0A7Y1LLK4-F1
#
_cell.length_a   1.000
_cell.length_b   1.000
_cell.length_c   1.000
_cell.angle_alpha   90.00
_cell.angle_beta   90.00
_cell.angle_gamma   90.00
#
_symmetry.space_group_name_H-M   'P 1'
#
loop_
_entity.id
_entity.type
_entity.pdbx_description
1 polymer ?
#
loop_
_entity_poly.entity_id
_entity_poly.type
_entity_poly.pdbx_seq_one_letter_code
_entity_poly.pdbx_strand_id
1 'polypeptide(L)' 'MSEDRKPTPKTSNERQRDLKARRIAEGYKHTTVWIHEETAKEGIRAARAGKPLEPMESKDPLSWAAGWISEKGKQ' A
#
# COMPACT_ATOMS: atom_id res chain seq x y z
N MET A 1 23.80 34.08 24.09
CA MET A 1 22.73 34.06 23.08
C MET A 1 22.79 32.69 22.42
N SER A 2 21.84 31.81 22.71
CA SER A 2 21.81 30.48 22.10
C SER A 2 21.26 30.65 20.69
N GLU A 3 22.13 30.53 19.68
CA GLU A 3 21.69 30.52 18.29
C GLU A 3 20.68 29.37 18.10
N ASP A 4 19.45 29.76 17.81
CA ASP A 4 18.33 28.89 17.52
C ASP A 4 18.61 28.20 16.17
N ARG A 5 19.36 27.10 16.21
CA ARG A 5 19.68 26.28 15.03
C ARG A 5 18.40 25.63 14.54
N LYS A 6 17.71 26.30 13.61
CA LYS A 6 16.57 25.72 12.89
C LYS A 6 17.02 24.41 12.22
N PRO A 7 16.33 23.29 12.45
CA PRO A 7 16.71 22.01 11.87
C PRO A 7 16.65 22.10 10.35
N THR A 8 17.71 21.64 9.69
CA THR A 8 17.76 21.55 8.23
C THR A 8 16.63 20.64 7.73
N PRO A 9 15.87 21.04 6.70
CA PRO A 9 14.80 20.22 6.17
C PRO A 9 15.36 18.90 5.63
N LYS A 10 14.74 17.77 6.01
CA LYS A 10 15.11 16.46 5.49
C LYS A 10 14.88 16.40 3.98
N THR A 11 15.82 15.78 3.27
CA THR A 11 15.71 15.44 1.85
C THR A 11 14.63 14.36 1.61
N SER A 12 14.23 14.17 0.34
CA SER A 12 13.28 13.11 -0.03
C SER A 12 13.78 11.72 0.39
N ASN A 13 15.07 11.44 0.17
CA ASN A 13 15.68 10.15 0.47
C ASN A 13 15.70 9.88 1.99
N GLU A 14 16.00 10.88 2.80
CA GLU A 14 15.95 10.75 4.26
C GLU A 14 14.54 10.45 4.75
N ARG A 15 13.52 11.10 4.19
CA ARG A 15 12.12 10.82 4.54
C ARG A 15 11.70 9.40 4.17
N GLN A 16 12.11 8.89 3.00
CA GLN A 16 11.83 7.51 2.57
C GLN A 16 12.52 6.49 3.47
N ARG A 17 13.78 6.74 3.85
CA ARG A 17 14.52 5.89 4.81
C ARG A 17 13.81 5.83 6.17
N ASP A 18 13.42 6.98 6.70
CA ASP A 18 12.74 7.06 8.00
C ASP A 18 11.34 6.42 7.97
N LEU A 19 10.63 6.49 6.84
CA LEU A 19 9.37 5.75 6.64
C LEU A 19 9.62 4.24 6.66
N LYS A 20 10.61 3.76 5.89
CA LYS A 20 10.96 2.33 5.85
C LYS A 20 11.34 1.80 7.24
N ALA A 21 12.14 2.55 8.00
CA ALA A 21 12.54 2.17 9.35
C ALA A 21 11.32 2.04 10.29
N ARG A 22 10.38 2.99 10.25
CA ARG A 22 9.13 2.92 11.02
C ARG A 22 8.28 1.70 10.64
N ARG A 23 8.11 1.44 9.34
CA ARG A 23 7.36 0.25 8.87
C ARG A 23 7.98 -1.06 9.35
N ILE A 24 9.30 -1.16 9.32
CA ILE A 24 10.00 -2.35 9.84
C ILE A 24 9.80 -2.48 11.35
N ALA A 25 9.89 -1.39 12.11
CA ALA A 25 9.65 -1.39 13.56
C ALA A 25 8.19 -1.76 13.91
N GLU A 26 7.23 -1.41 13.05
CA GLU A 26 5.82 -1.83 13.13
C GLU A 26 5.61 -3.31 12.73
N GLY A 27 6.66 -4.04 12.33
CA GLY A 27 6.60 -5.45 11.95
C GLY A 27 6.28 -5.71 10.47
N TYR A 28 6.20 -4.66 9.64
CA TYR A 28 5.98 -4.83 8.21
C TYR A 28 7.26 -5.27 7.47
N LYS A 29 7.11 -6.23 6.56
CA LYS A 29 8.14 -6.62 5.59
C LYS A 29 7.86 -5.98 4.23
N HIS A 30 8.83 -5.24 3.69
CA HIS A 30 8.74 -4.76 2.31
C HIS A 30 8.94 -5.92 1.33
N THR A 31 7.94 -6.17 0.49
CA THR A 31 7.96 -7.21 -0.55
C THR A 31 7.45 -6.59 -1.84
N THR A 32 8.23 -6.70 -2.92
CA THR A 32 7.83 -6.22 -4.24
C THR A 32 7.05 -7.30 -4.96
N VAL A 33 5.87 -6.96 -5.46
CA VAL A 33 5.02 -7.86 -6.27
C VAL A 33 4.56 -7.13 -7.53
N TRP A 34 4.28 -7.90 -8.59
CA TRP A 34 3.63 -7.39 -9.79
C TRP A 34 2.11 -7.57 -9.67
N ILE A 35 1.34 -6.57 -10.11
CA ILE A 35 -0.12 -6.58 -10.07
C ILE A 35 -0.64 -6.54 -11.51
N HIS A 36 -1.44 -7.54 -11.90
CA HIS A 36 -2.16 -7.55 -13.17
C HIS A 36 -3.32 -6.55 -13.09
N GLU A 37 -3.18 -5.43 -13.80
CA GLU A 37 -4.06 -4.26 -13.65
C GLU A 37 -5.54 -4.57 -13.91
N GLU A 38 -5.84 -5.34 -14.96
CA GLU A 38 -7.23 -5.66 -15.30
C GLU A 38 -7.91 -6.50 -14.23
N THR A 39 -7.18 -7.46 -13.67
CA THR A 39 -7.69 -8.33 -12.60
C THR A 39 -7.85 -7.56 -11.28
N ALA A 40 -6.97 -6.58 -11.00
CA ALA A 40 -7.18 -5.67 -9.88
C ALA A 40 -8.45 -4.81 -10.07
N LYS A 41 -8.72 -4.34 -11.30
CA LYS A 41 -9.96 -3.60 -11.61
C LYS A 41 -11.21 -4.47 -11.39
N GLU A 42 -11.16 -5.77 -11.66
CA GLU A 42 -12.24 -6.71 -11.35
C GLU A 42 -12.51 -6.77 -9.84
N GLY A 43 -11.45 -6.92 -9.03
CA GLY A 43 -11.55 -6.90 -7.57
C GLY A 43 -12.17 -5.61 -7.03
N ILE A 44 -11.75 -4.46 -7.56
CA ILE A 44 -12.35 -3.14 -7.22
C ILE A 44 -13.85 -3.14 -7.52
N ARG A 45 -14.27 -3.58 -8.72
CA ARG A 45 -15.69 -3.64 -9.10
C ARG A 45 -16.49 -4.55 -8.17
N ALA A 46 -15.92 -5.69 -7.77
CA ALA A 46 -16.56 -6.61 -6.83
C ALA A 46 -16.72 -6.00 -5.43
N ALA A 47 -15.70 -5.32 -4.91
CA ALA A 47 -15.77 -4.63 -3.63
C ALA A 47 -16.84 -3.53 -3.61
N ARG A 48 -16.92 -2.73 -4.67
CA ARG A 48 -17.97 -1.69 -4.84
C ARG A 48 -19.37 -2.28 -4.88
N ALA A 49 -19.52 -3.46 -5.49
CA ALA A 49 -20.78 -4.19 -5.54
C ALA A 49 -21.13 -4.92 -4.24
N GLY A 50 -20.30 -4.83 -3.19
CA GLY A 50 -20.53 -5.50 -1.91
C GLY A 50 -20.32 -7.02 -1.96
N LYS A 51 -19.66 -7.54 -2.99
CA LYS A 51 -19.36 -8.98 -3.11
C LYS A 51 -18.27 -9.40 -2.11
N PRO A 52 -18.31 -10.66 -1.63
CA PRO A 52 -17.26 -11.19 -0.76
C PRO A 52 -15.89 -11.23 -1.46
N LEU A 53 -14.82 -11.35 -0.66
CA LEU A 53 -13.44 -11.50 -1.13
C LEU A 53 -13.20 -12.95 -1.56
N GLU A 54 -13.47 -13.25 -2.84
CA GLU A 54 -13.33 -14.60 -3.43
C GLU A 54 -12.42 -14.56 -4.67
N PRO A 55 -11.09 -14.40 -4.50
CA PRO A 55 -10.17 -14.16 -5.62
C PRO A 55 -9.78 -15.41 -6.41
N MET A 56 -10.04 -16.61 -5.88
CA MET A 56 -9.44 -17.86 -6.35
C MET A 56 -9.84 -18.26 -7.77
N GLU A 57 -11.02 -17.81 -8.22
CA GLU A 57 -11.53 -18.06 -9.57
C GLU A 57 -11.04 -17.04 -10.62
N SER A 58 -10.27 -16.02 -10.20
CA SER A 58 -9.76 -14.99 -11.09
C SER A 58 -8.47 -15.43 -11.79
N LYS A 59 -8.14 -14.76 -12.90
CA LYS A 59 -6.90 -14.99 -13.65
C LYS A 59 -5.64 -14.86 -12.80
N ASP A 60 -5.62 -13.90 -11.89
CA ASP A 60 -4.52 -13.63 -10.96
C ASP A 60 -5.12 -13.30 -9.56
N PRO A 61 -5.24 -14.31 -8.68
CA PRO A 61 -5.90 -14.13 -7.39
C PRO A 61 -5.28 -13.05 -6.51
N LEU A 62 -3.95 -12.89 -6.53
CA LEU A 62 -3.27 -11.86 -5.75
C LEU A 62 -3.67 -10.46 -6.22
N SER A 63 -3.67 -10.24 -7.54
CA SER A 63 -4.04 -8.97 -8.15
C SER A 63 -5.51 -8.63 -7.91
N TRP A 64 -6.39 -9.62 -8.00
CA TRP A 64 -7.81 -9.45 -7.70
C TRP A 64 -8.02 -9.03 -6.24
N ALA A 65 -7.42 -9.78 -5.31
CA ALA A 65 -7.50 -9.49 -3.89
C ALA A 65 -6.94 -8.11 -3.55
N ALA A 66 -5.81 -7.72 -4.14
CA ALA A 66 -5.22 -6.40 -3.98
C ALA A 66 -6.20 -5.29 -4.39
N GLY A 67 -6.86 -5.44 -5.54
CA GLY A 67 -7.89 -4.51 -6.00
C GLY A 67 -9.07 -4.42 -5.03
N TRP A 68 -9.62 -5.55 -4.60
CA TRP A 68 -10.75 -5.60 -3.66
C TRP A 68 -10.42 -4.94 -2.32
N ILE A 69 -9.27 -5.26 -1.73
CA ILE A 69 -8.79 -4.71 -0.45
C ILE A 69 -8.55 -3.20 -0.56
N SER A 70 -8.00 -2.72 -1.69
CA SER A 70 -7.74 -1.30 -1.91
C SER A 70 -8.99 -0.43 -1.88
N GLU A 71 -10.15 -0.99 -2.21
CA GLU A 71 -11.42 -0.27 -2.20
C GLU A 71 -12.04 -0.24 -0.80
N LYS A 72 -11.91 -1.32 -0.02
CA LYS A 72 -12.37 -1.34 1.38
C LYS A 72 -11.62 -0.39 2.29
N GLY A 73 -10.33 -0.13 2.03
CA GLY A 73 -9.56 0.84 2.79
C GLY A 73 -9.91 2.32 2.53
N LYS A 74 -10.83 2.60 1.59
CA LYS A 74 -11.29 3.97 1.27
C LYS A 74 -12.68 4.29 1.80
N GLN A 75 -13.43 3.28 2.25
CA GLN A 75 -14.72 3.42 2.94
C GLN A 75 -14.47 3.67 4.42
#